data_AF-A0A953ZXL9-F1
#
_entry.id   AF-A0A953ZXL9-F1
#
_cell.length_a   1.000
_cell.length_b   1.000
_cell.length_c   1.000
_cell.angle_alpha   90.00
_cell.angle_beta   90.00
_cell.angle_gamma   90.00
#
_symmetry.space_group_name_H-M   'P 1'
#
loop_
_entity.id
_entity.type
_entity.pdbx_description
1 polymer ?
#
loop_
_entity_poly.entity_id
_entity_poly.type
_entity_poly.pdbx_seq_one_letter_code
_entity_poly.pdbx_strand_id
1 'polypeptide(L)'
;APMMGLLGTVTGMFVTFGDIAAAGGSVSPAQLAGGIKLALTTTIFGLCVAIPVGAFYFMFRNRVVRTTIEVNAIAEDLFERFRTAKA
;
A
#
# COMPACT_ATOMS: atom_id res chain seq x y z
N ALA A 1 0.59 -0.45 -2.06
CA ALA A 1 1.23 -1.71 -2.51
C ALA A 1 2.18 -2.40 -1.49
N PRO A 2 2.09 -2.23 -0.15
CA PRO A 2 2.99 -2.96 0.77
C PRO A 2 2.64 -4.45 0.91
N MET A 3 1.36 -4.81 0.77
CA MET A 3 0.92 -6.21 0.85
C MET A 3 1.45 -7.09 -0.30
N MET A 4 1.75 -6.50 -1.46
CA MET A 4 2.43 -7.19 -2.58
C MET A 4 3.88 -7.56 -2.23
N GLY A 5 4.58 -6.69 -1.50
CA GLY A 5 5.94 -6.98 -1.02
C GLY A 5 5.95 -8.14 -0.04
N LEU A 6 5.01 -8.14 0.92
CA LEU A 6 4.80 -9.22 1.89
C LEU A 6 4.48 -10.56 1.20
N LEU A 7 3.59 -10.54 0.19
CA LEU A 7 3.28 -11.73 -0.62
C LEU A 7 4.57 -12.30 -1.25
N GLY A 8 5.41 -11.46 -1.85
CA GLY A 8 6.69 -11.87 -2.43
C GLY A 8 7.63 -12.51 -1.40
N THR A 9 7.66 -12.00 -0.16
CA THR A 9 8.45 -12.60 0.91
C THR A 9 7.94 -13.99 1.28
N VAL A 10 6.62 -14.15 1.42
CA VAL A 10 5.98 -15.43 1.76
C VAL A 10 6.17 -16.44 0.63
N THR A 11 6.00 -16.04 -0.63
CA THR A 11 6.23 -16.93 -1.78
C THR A 11 7.71 -17.33 -1.91
N GLY A 12 8.65 -16.40 -1.69
CA GLY A 12 10.08 -16.71 -1.71
C GLY A 12 10.49 -17.69 -0.61
N MET A 13 9.96 -17.51 0.61
CA MET A 13 10.16 -18.46 1.70
C MET A 13 9.48 -19.82 1.41
N PHE A 14 8.28 -19.83 0.84
CA PHE A 14 7.56 -21.06 0.47
C PHE A 14 8.38 -21.93 -0.49
N VAL A 15 8.95 -21.34 -1.55
CA VAL A 15 9.81 -22.06 -2.49
C VAL A 15 11.08 -22.56 -1.81
N THR A 16 11.73 -21.71 -1.03
CA THR A 16 13.00 -22.06 -0.34
C THR A 16 12.81 -23.23 0.63
N PHE A 17 11.71 -23.26 1.39
CA PHE A 17 11.41 -24.37 2.29
C PHE A 17 10.94 -25.64 1.55
N GLY A 18 10.28 -25.48 0.40
CA GLY A 18 9.98 -26.60 -0.49
C GLY A 18 11.24 -27.29 -1.01
N ASP A 19 12.24 -26.51 -1.44
CA ASP A 19 13.53 -27.03 -1.89
C ASP A 19 14.29 -27.75 -0.77
N ILE A 20 14.20 -27.26 0.47
CA ILE A 20 14.78 -27.93 1.65
C ILE A 20 14.11 -29.28 1.92
N ALA A 21 12.79 -29.34 1.82
CA ALA A 21 12.04 -30.59 2.00
C ALA A 21 12.37 -31.61 0.90
N ALA A 22 12.52 -31.16 -0.34
CA ALA A 22 12.86 -32.02 -1.49
C ALA A 22 14.31 -32.53 -1.44
N ALA A 23 15.24 -31.75 -0.88
CA ALA A 23 16.64 -32.13 -0.74
C ALA A 23 16.92 -33.10 0.43
N GLY A 24 15.90 -33.58 1.15
CA GLY A 24 16.07 -34.52 2.26
C GLY A 24 16.74 -33.91 3.50
N GLY A 25 16.73 -32.58 3.64
CA GLY A 25 17.22 -31.87 4.82
C GLY A 25 18.66 -31.36 4.75
N SER A 26 19.43 -31.65 3.69
CA SER A 26 20.81 -31.17 3.50
C SER A 26 20.90 -30.08 2.43
N VAL A 27 20.52 -28.85 2.78
CA VAL A 27 20.69 -27.68 1.91
C VAL A 27 21.92 -26.87 2.32
N SER A 28 22.73 -26.48 1.34
CA SER A 28 23.89 -25.63 1.60
C SER A 28 23.45 -24.22 2.05
N PRO A 29 24.14 -23.60 3.03
CA PRO A 29 23.83 -22.23 3.47
C PRO A 29 23.80 -21.20 2.33
N ALA A 30 24.55 -21.44 1.25
CA ALA A 30 24.58 -20.61 0.06
C ALA A 30 23.24 -20.62 -0.72
N GLN A 31 22.58 -21.78 -0.82
CA GLN A 31 21.27 -21.88 -1.48
C GLN A 31 20.17 -21.19 -0.66
N LEU A 32 20.19 -21.35 0.65
CA LEU A 32 19.27 -20.66 1.56
C LEU A 32 19.39 -19.14 1.45
N ALA A 33 20.63 -18.62 1.41
CA ALA A 33 20.89 -17.20 1.25
C ALA A 33 20.34 -16.62 -0.06
N GLY A 34 20.33 -17.41 -1.14
CA GLY A 34 19.74 -17.02 -2.42
C GLY A 34 18.22 -16.80 -2.34
N GLY A 35 17.49 -17.72 -1.70
CA GLY A 35 16.05 -17.62 -1.51
C GLY A 35 15.62 -16.43 -0.63
N ILE A 36 16.36 -16.21 0.46
CA ILE A 36 16.13 -15.06 1.35
C ILE A 36 16.43 -13.73 0.63
N LYS A 37 17.51 -13.66 -0.15
CA LYS A 37 17.85 -12.47 -0.95
C LYS A 37 16.71 -12.10 -1.90
N LEU A 38 16.13 -13.08 -2.58
CA LEU A 38 14.99 -12.85 -3.47
C LEU A 38 13.79 -12.26 -2.71
N ALA A 39 13.42 -12.88 -1.59
CA ALA A 39 12.32 -12.44 -0.72
C ALA A 39 12.51 -11.02 -0.16
N LEU A 40 13.74 -10.65 0.22
CA LEU A 40 14.07 -9.30 0.68
C LEU A 40 14.02 -8.28 -0.47
N THR A 41 14.50 -8.66 -1.66
CA THR A 41 14.50 -7.78 -2.83
C THR A 41 13.07 -7.41 -3.26
N THR A 42 12.14 -8.37 -3.28
CA THR A 42 10.73 -8.08 -3.61
C THR A 42 10.07 -7.15 -2.58
N THR A 43 10.47 -7.25 -1.31
CA THR A 43 9.99 -6.37 -0.23
C THR A 43 10.45 -4.93 -0.45
N ILE A 44 11.73 -4.74 -0.80
CA ILE A 44 12.30 -3.42 -1.12
C ILE A 44 11.55 -2.77 -2.29
N PHE A 45 11.32 -3.51 -3.38
CA PHE A 45 10.55 -3.00 -4.52
C PHE A 45 9.12 -2.61 -4.12
N GLY A 46 8.45 -3.42 -3.30
CA GLY A 46 7.12 -3.12 -2.78
C GLY A 46 7.09 -1.82 -1.97
N LEU A 47 8.11 -1.57 -1.16
CA LEU A 47 8.26 -0.33 -0.38
C LEU A 47 8.59 0.88 -1.26
N CYS A 48 9.47 0.73 -2.25
CA CYS A 48 9.81 1.79 -3.21
C CYS A 48 8.59 2.32 -3.95
N VAL A 49 7.59 1.47 -4.24
CA VAL A 49 6.33 1.90 -4.87
C VAL A 49 5.32 2.38 -3.83
N ALA A 50 5.24 1.74 -2.66
CA ALA A 50 4.26 2.08 -1.64
C ALA A 50 4.43 3.49 -1.06
N ILE A 51 5.68 3.93 -0.83
CA ILE A 51 5.96 5.24 -0.20
C ILE A 51 5.51 6.41 -1.11
N PRO A 52 5.91 6.49 -2.40
CA PRO A 52 5.45 7.58 -3.27
C PRO A 52 3.93 7.56 -3.47
N VAL A 53 3.35 6.38 -3.69
CA VAL A 53 1.88 6.25 -3.88
C VAL A 53 1.12 6.73 -2.66
N GLY A 54 1.59 6.42 -1.44
CA GLY A 54 1.02 6.94 -0.21
C GLY A 54 1.07 8.47 -0.14
N ALA A 55 2.23 9.06 -0.46
CA ALA A 55 2.40 10.51 -0.48
C ALA A 55 1.43 11.20 -1.46
N PHE A 56 1.33 10.68 -2.69
CA PHE A 56 0.37 11.20 -3.68
C PHE A 56 -1.07 11.02 -3.22
N TYR A 57 -1.44 9.87 -2.65
CA TYR A 57 -2.78 9.63 -2.13
C TYR A 57 -3.16 10.66 -1.05
N PHE A 58 -2.27 10.95 -0.10
CA PHE A 58 -2.53 11.97 0.91
C PHE A 58 -2.70 13.36 0.30
N MET A 59 -1.89 13.72 -0.70
CA MET A 59 -2.03 15.01 -1.40
C MET A 59 -3.41 15.13 -2.10
N PHE A 60 -3.82 14.11 -2.86
CA PHE A 60 -5.12 14.11 -3.54
C PHE A 60 -6.29 14.09 -2.54
N ARG A 61 -6.19 13.27 -1.50
CA ARG A 61 -7.20 13.21 -0.44
C ARG A 61 -7.39 14.57 0.22
N ASN A 62 -6.30 15.26 0.55
CA ASN A 62 -6.37 16.60 1.13
C ASN A 62 -7.04 17.60 0.19
N ARG A 63 -6.76 17.52 -1.12
CA ARG A 63 -7.43 18.37 -2.11
C ARG A 63 -8.93 18.10 -2.20
N VAL A 64 -9.32 16.82 -2.24
CA VAL A 64 -10.74 16.41 -2.26
C VAL A 64 -11.47 16.91 -1.01
N VAL A 65 -10.91 16.69 0.17
CA VAL A 65 -11.50 17.15 1.44
C VAL A 65 -11.69 18.66 1.44
N ARG A 66 -10.70 19.43 0.96
CA ARG A 66 -10.82 20.89 0.90
C ARG A 66 -11.95 21.32 -0.02
N THR A 67 -12.08 20.70 -1.20
CA THR A 67 -13.18 20.97 -2.13
C THR A 67 -14.53 20.57 -1.54
N THR A 68 -14.63 19.46 -0.82
CA THR A 68 -15.87 19.06 -0.13
C THR A 68 -16.29 20.09 0.92
N ILE A 69 -15.35 20.65 1.68
CA ILE A 69 -15.63 21.71 2.65
C ILE A 69 -16.16 22.97 1.95
N GLU A 70 -15.52 23.39 0.85
CA GLU A 70 -15.97 24.55 0.06
C GLU A 70 -17.38 24.35 -0.50
N VAL A 71 -17.69 23.16 -1.03
CA VAL A 71 -19.03 22.83 -1.54
C VAL A 71 -20.07 22.86 -0.42
N ASN A 72 -19.77 22.30 0.76
CA ASN A 72 -20.70 22.33 1.89
C ASN A 72 -20.96 23.75 2.38
N ALA A 73 -19.94 24.60 2.46
CA ALA A 73 -20.11 26.00 2.87
C ALA A 73 -21.02 26.78 1.89
N ILE A 74 -20.84 26.58 0.58
CA ILE A 74 -21.71 27.20 -0.44
C ILE A 74 -23.14 26.67 -0.34
N ALA A 75 -23.30 25.36 -0.10
CA ALA A 75 -24.62 24.76 0.06
C ALA A 75 -25.35 25.34 1.28
N GLU A 76 -24.68 25.48 2.41
CA GLU A 76 -25.23 26.08 3.63
C GLU A 76 -25.65 27.54 3.41
N ASP A 77 -24.81 28.38 2.80
CA ASP A 77 -25.16 29.78 2.47
C ASP A 77 -26.40 29.85 1.56
N LEU A 78 -26.48 28.99 0.55
CA LEU A 78 -27.63 28.93 -0.34
C LEU A 78 -28.92 28.54 0.41
N PHE A 79 -28.83 27.54 1.29
CA PHE A 79 -29.97 27.10 2.11
C PHE A 79 -30.45 28.19 3.06
N GLU A 80 -29.54 28.93 3.70
CA GLU A 80 -29.89 30.06 4.57
C GLU A 80 -30.59 31.19 3.80
N ARG A 81 -30.12 31.50 2.58
CA ARG A 81 -30.76 32.51 1.72
C ARG A 81 -32.18 32.12 1.33
N PHE A 82 -32.42 30.86 0.98
CA PHE A 82 -33.78 30.37 0.68
C PHE A 82 -34.68 30.33 1.91
N ARG A 83 -34.13 30.01 3.09
CA ARG A 83 -34.87 30.02 4.36
C ARG A 83 -35.29 31.43 4.75
N THR A 84 -34.41 32.42 4.56
CA THR A 84 -34.67 33.82 4.90
C THR A 84 -35.65 34.48 3.91
N ALA A 85 -35.66 34.07 2.64
CA ALA A 85 -36.62 34.59 1.64
C ALA A 85 -38.06 34.08 1.82
N LYS A 86 -38.28 33.05 2.65
CA LYS A 86 -39.60 32.47 2.92
C LYS A 86 -40.19 32.90 4.28
N ALA A 87 -39.41 33.58 5.11
CA ALA A 87 -39.84 34.19 6.37
C ALA A 87 -40.28 35.64 6.12
#